data_AF-A0A2P5YAV8-F1
#
_entry.id   AF-A0A2P5YAV8-F1
#
_cell.length_a   1.000
_cell.length_b   1.000
_cell.length_c   1.000
_cell.angle_alpha   90.00
_cell.angle_beta   90.00
_cell.angle_gamma   90.00
#
_symmetry.space_group_name_H-M   'P 1'
#
loop_
_entity.id
_entity.type
_entity.pdbx_description
1 polymer ?
#
loop_
_entity_poly.entity_id
_entity_poly.type
_entity_poly.pdbx_seq_one_letter_code
_entity_poly.pdbx_strand_id
1 'polypeptide(L)'
;MPPYGENFPDHIPTGRFSDGKLVPDFLASFLVSKQFEILKSYIDKLKGIVGKDKANNIIGEALTIGVRHCWIPTFSASETRRFSQEHGCRKMIVLGLPPIGCLLIQMTAKFEIPTNRKCLEDQNSDAGSYNKKLAKLLPELQEKIPGSKLVYADIYQPLYDMINYPQHYGFAETKRDCCGTGLQEASFLCNPLTPICRDPSKFLFWNSIPAQQAYIYLANCIIDKVYSNM
;
A
#
# COMPACT_ATOMS: atom_id res chain seq x y z
N MET A 1 13.75 -5.47 -15.78
CA MET A 1 13.54 -5.75 -17.21
C MET A 1 12.16 -5.21 -17.58
N PRO A 2 11.98 -4.53 -18.72
CA PRO A 2 10.66 -4.25 -19.25
C PRO A 2 9.80 -5.53 -19.20
N PRO A 3 8.51 -5.43 -18.87
CA PRO A 3 7.74 -4.19 -18.73
C PRO A 3 7.55 -3.70 -17.28
N TYR A 4 8.36 -4.19 -16.34
CA TYR A 4 8.31 -3.68 -14.96
C TYR A 4 9.00 -2.32 -14.83
N GLY A 5 8.40 -1.44 -14.04
CA GLY A 5 8.95 -0.14 -13.67
C GLY A 5 8.67 1.00 -14.66
N GLU A 6 7.79 0.80 -15.64
CA GLU A 6 7.40 1.85 -16.60
C GLU A 6 6.79 3.09 -15.93
N ASN A 7 6.12 2.93 -14.78
CA ASN A 7 5.52 4.06 -14.06
C ASN A 7 6.49 4.77 -13.09
N PHE A 8 7.75 4.32 -12.98
CA PHE A 8 8.77 5.08 -12.25
C PHE A 8 9.34 6.23 -13.10
N PRO A 9 9.71 7.38 -12.51
CA PRO A 9 10.27 8.52 -13.25
C PRO A 9 11.54 8.21 -14.04
N ASP A 10 12.33 7.23 -13.59
CA ASP A 10 13.56 6.78 -14.23
C ASP A 10 13.34 5.55 -15.12
N HIS A 11 12.11 5.01 -15.15
CA HIS A 11 11.75 3.76 -15.82
C HIS A 11 12.62 2.56 -15.42
N ILE A 12 13.20 2.58 -14.21
CA ILE A 12 14.07 1.51 -13.71
C ILE A 12 13.25 0.54 -12.84
N PRO A 13 13.21 -0.75 -13.21
CA PRO A 13 12.55 -1.77 -12.41
C PRO A 13 13.29 -2.01 -11.09
N THR A 14 12.56 -1.94 -9.98
CA THR A 14 13.12 -2.16 -8.63
C THR A 14 13.15 -3.64 -8.20
N GLY A 15 12.87 -4.57 -9.12
CA GLY A 15 12.70 -6.00 -8.81
C GLY A 15 11.36 -6.36 -8.13
N ARG A 16 10.41 -5.41 -8.05
CA ARG A 16 9.05 -5.65 -7.54
C ARG A 16 8.12 -6.07 -8.69
N PHE A 17 7.15 -6.93 -8.40
CA PHE A 17 6.20 -7.47 -9.40
C PHE A 17 5.11 -6.48 -9.83
N SER A 18 5.37 -5.16 -9.83
CA SER A 18 4.43 -4.09 -10.22
C SER A 18 5.04 -3.21 -11.31
N ASP A 19 4.21 -2.56 -12.13
CA ASP A 19 4.66 -1.54 -13.09
C ASP A 19 5.24 -0.28 -12.45
N GLY A 20 5.06 -0.09 -11.15
CA GLY A 20 5.50 1.10 -10.46
C GLY A 20 5.41 1.04 -8.94
N LYS A 21 4.97 2.15 -8.35
CA LYS A 21 4.89 2.36 -6.90
C LYS A 21 3.77 1.52 -6.27
N LEU A 22 4.08 0.94 -5.11
CA LEU A 22 3.14 0.24 -4.25
C LEU A 22 2.57 1.20 -3.18
N VAL A 23 1.55 0.75 -2.45
CA VAL A 23 1.00 1.48 -1.29
C VAL A 23 2.10 1.98 -0.33
N PRO A 24 3.12 1.17 0.01
CA PRO A 24 4.26 1.65 0.80
C PRO A 24 4.99 2.88 0.29
N ASP A 25 5.21 2.99 -1.02
CA ASP A 25 5.96 4.10 -1.59
C ASP A 25 5.17 5.41 -1.49
N PHE A 26 3.85 5.33 -1.70
CA PHE A 26 2.94 6.46 -1.54
C PHE A 26 2.82 6.91 -0.09
N LEU A 27 2.69 5.95 0.83
CA LEU A 27 2.66 6.25 2.27
C LEU A 27 3.97 6.84 2.78
N ALA A 28 5.13 6.34 2.32
CA ALA A 28 6.43 6.93 2.65
C ALA A 28 6.55 8.36 2.10
N SER A 29 6.16 8.59 0.84
CA SER A 29 6.15 9.92 0.23
C SER A 29 5.26 10.90 1.01
N PHE A 30 4.09 10.43 1.45
CA PHE A 30 3.18 11.20 2.29
C PHE A 30 3.77 11.52 3.67
N LEU A 31 4.36 10.54 4.36
CA LEU A 31 4.98 10.73 5.68
C LEU A 31 6.16 11.70 5.63
N VAL A 32 7.00 11.62 4.59
CA VAL A 32 8.09 12.58 4.35
C VAL A 32 7.52 13.98 4.11
N SER A 33 6.47 14.10 3.28
CA SER A 33 5.81 15.39 3.04
C SER A 33 5.27 16.00 4.35
N LYS A 34 4.67 15.18 5.22
CA LYS A 34 4.23 15.60 6.55
C LYS A 34 5.36 16.06 7.45
N GLN A 35 6.49 15.36 7.44
CA GLN A 35 7.66 15.80 8.19
C GLN A 35 8.18 17.14 7.69
N PHE A 36 8.18 17.37 6.39
CA PHE A 36 8.53 18.68 5.83
C PHE A 36 7.55 19.78 6.26
N GLU A 37 6.24 19.52 6.33
CA GLU A 37 5.26 20.48 6.85
C GLU A 37 5.47 20.80 8.32
N ILE A 38 5.69 19.77 9.15
CA ILE A 38 5.97 19.93 10.59
C ILE A 38 7.27 20.69 10.78
N LEU A 39 8.30 20.37 10.00
CA LEU A 39 9.58 21.07 10.02
C LEU A 39 9.41 22.54 9.62
N LYS A 40 8.64 22.85 8.57
CA LYS A 40 8.32 24.23 8.17
C LYS A 40 7.64 24.99 9.32
N SER A 41 6.62 24.40 9.94
CA SER A 41 5.92 24.99 11.09
C SER A 41 6.86 25.24 12.28
N TYR A 42 7.78 24.30 12.55
CA TYR A 42 8.80 24.46 13.58
C TYR A 42 9.79 25.59 13.25
N ILE A 43 10.27 25.66 12.00
CA ILE A 43 11.16 26.71 11.51
C ILE A 43 10.50 28.10 11.65
N ASP A 44 9.21 28.21 11.34
CA ASP A 44 8.49 29.48 11.44
C ASP A 44 8.33 29.94 12.90
N LYS A 45 8.04 29.00 13.81
CA LYS A 45 8.04 29.27 15.26
C LYS A 45 9.43 29.66 15.75
N LEU A 46 10.47 28.96 15.32
CA LEU A 46 11.86 29.24 15.68
C LEU A 46 12.26 30.66 15.24
N LYS A 47 11.94 31.04 13.99
CA LYS A 47 12.15 32.40 13.47
C LYS A 47 11.41 33.46 14.30
N GLY A 48 10.21 33.16 14.77
CA GLY A 48 9.44 34.03 15.66
C GLY A 48 10.06 34.21 17.05
N ILE A 49 10.78 33.21 17.57
CA ILE A 49 11.38 33.24 18.91
C ILE A 49 12.78 33.87 18.89
N VAL A 50 13.65 33.46 17.96
CA VAL A 50 15.07 33.84 17.98
C VAL A 50 15.47 34.84 16.90
N GLY A 51 14.54 35.25 16.04
CA GLY A 51 14.82 36.10 14.88
C GLY A 51 15.34 35.30 13.68
N LYS A 52 15.09 35.83 12.47
CA LYS A 52 15.26 35.11 11.20
C LYS A 52 16.71 34.68 10.95
N ASP A 53 17.67 35.56 11.21
CA ASP A 53 19.09 35.29 10.96
C ASP A 53 19.65 34.23 11.92
N LYS A 54 19.26 34.30 13.20
CA LYS A 54 19.67 33.35 14.23
C LYS A 54 19.03 31.98 14.02
N ALA A 55 17.76 31.93 13.63
CA ALA A 55 17.07 30.70 13.26
C ALA A 55 17.72 30.03 12.03
N ASN A 56 18.07 30.80 11.00
CA ASN A 56 18.73 30.26 9.81
C ASN A 56 20.11 29.66 10.13
N ASN A 57 20.86 30.27 11.07
CA ASN A 57 22.15 29.72 11.52
C ASN A 57 21.97 28.39 12.28
N ILE A 58 20.98 28.33 13.19
CA ILE A 58 20.64 27.10 13.95
C ILE A 58 20.18 25.96 13.01
N ILE A 59 19.38 26.29 11.98
CA ILE A 59 18.90 25.30 11.00
C ILE A 59 20.05 24.84 10.10
N GLY A 60 20.97 25.74 9.73
CA GLY A 60 22.15 25.42 8.93
C GLY A 60 23.12 24.44 9.62
N GLU A 61 23.10 24.39 10.95
CA GLU A 61 23.91 23.47 11.76
C GLU A 61 23.17 22.17 12.17
N ALA A 62 21.86 22.06 11.91
CA ALA A 62 21.06 20.92 12.35
C ALA A 62 21.24 19.68 11.45
N LEU A 63 21.67 18.57 12.06
CA LEU A 63 21.83 17.25 11.46
C LEU A 63 20.52 16.69 10.87
N THR A 64 20.56 16.23 9.62
CA THR A 64 19.48 15.51 8.94
C THR A 64 19.28 14.11 9.55
N ILE A 65 18.13 13.86 10.17
CA ILE A 65 17.77 12.55 10.73
C ILE A 65 17.02 11.74 9.67
N GLY A 66 17.61 10.63 9.22
CA GLY A 66 16.96 9.67 8.34
C GLY A 66 15.80 8.95 9.05
N VAL A 67 14.62 8.98 8.44
CA VAL A 67 13.43 8.29 8.96
C VAL A 67 13.57 6.79 8.73
N ARG A 68 13.73 6.01 9.79
CA ARG A 68 13.57 4.55 9.73
C ARG A 68 12.09 4.24 9.48
N HIS A 69 11.76 3.93 8.23
CA HIS A 69 10.43 3.47 7.84
C HIS A 69 10.26 2.02 8.30
N CYS A 70 9.41 1.82 9.31
CA CYS A 70 8.97 0.50 9.75
C CYS A 70 7.84 0.00 8.83
N TRP A 71 8.19 -0.58 7.68
CA TRP A 71 7.25 -1.39 6.93
C TRP A 71 7.20 -2.79 7.53
N ILE A 72 6.02 -3.22 8.00
CA ILE A 72 5.79 -4.61 8.38
C ILE A 72 5.21 -5.31 7.15
N PRO A 73 5.97 -6.14 6.42
CA PRO A 73 5.40 -6.95 5.37
C PRO A 73 4.81 -8.21 6.01
N THR A 74 3.80 -8.15 6.89
CA THR A 74 3.41 -9.41 7.57
C THR A 74 2.02 -9.53 8.19
N PHE A 75 1.56 -10.78 8.18
CA PHE A 75 0.21 -11.32 8.34
C PHE A 75 -0.08 -11.78 9.79
N SER A 76 0.58 -11.19 10.79
CA SER A 76 0.39 -11.60 12.20
C SER A 76 0.67 -10.51 13.24
N ALA A 77 -0.14 -10.52 14.30
CA ALA A 77 0.05 -9.72 15.51
C ALA A 77 1.38 -10.01 16.23
N SER A 78 1.89 -11.26 16.16
CA SER A 78 3.17 -11.63 16.77
C SER A 78 4.35 -10.91 16.13
N GLU A 79 4.31 -10.72 14.81
CA GLU A 79 5.35 -10.06 14.05
C GLU A 79 5.32 -8.54 14.25
N THR A 80 4.12 -7.96 14.38
CA THR A 80 3.97 -6.55 14.76
C THR A 80 4.64 -6.25 16.10
N ARG A 81 4.46 -7.13 17.09
CA ARG A 81 5.12 -7.01 18.39
C ARG A 81 6.64 -7.13 18.27
N ARG A 82 7.10 -8.18 17.60
CA ARG A 82 8.54 -8.46 17.41
C ARG A 82 9.22 -7.26 16.73
N PHE A 83 8.65 -6.79 15.64
CA PHE A 83 9.20 -5.68 14.86
C PHE A 83 9.23 -4.36 15.66
N SER A 84 8.19 -4.07 16.44
CA SER A 84 8.17 -2.92 17.37
C SER A 84 9.26 -2.99 18.44
N GLN A 85 9.57 -4.19 18.93
CA GLN A 85 10.62 -4.42 19.92
C GLN A 85 12.02 -4.34 19.30
N GLU A 86 12.24 -4.97 18.14
CA GLU A 86 13.53 -4.99 17.43
C GLU A 86 13.92 -3.62 16.86
N HIS A 87 12.96 -2.87 16.34
CA HIS A 87 13.23 -1.61 15.62
C HIS A 87 12.73 -0.36 16.35
N GLY A 88 12.13 -0.51 17.53
CA GLY A 88 11.64 0.62 18.33
C GLY A 88 10.42 1.32 17.73
N CYS A 89 9.71 0.74 16.74
CA CYS A 89 8.56 1.38 16.13
C CYS A 89 7.45 1.55 17.19
N ARG A 90 6.90 2.77 17.33
CA ARG A 90 5.80 3.05 18.28
C ARG A 90 4.52 3.48 17.58
N LYS A 91 4.58 3.98 16.35
CA LYS A 91 3.38 4.25 15.53
C LYS A 91 3.37 3.29 14.37
N MET A 92 2.34 2.47 14.27
CA MET A 92 2.25 1.41 13.27
C MET A 92 0.85 1.39 12.66
N ILE A 93 0.82 1.22 11.33
CA ILE A 93 -0.40 0.96 10.58
C ILE A 93 -0.41 -0.54 10.29
N VAL A 94 -1.49 -1.21 10.65
CA VAL A 94 -1.68 -2.63 10.42
C VAL A 94 -2.79 -2.80 9.39
N LEU A 95 -2.42 -3.34 8.23
CA LEU A 95 -3.35 -3.55 7.12
C LEU A 95 -4.15 -4.84 7.33
N GLY A 96 -5.44 -4.80 6.99
CA GLY A 96 -6.23 -6.01 6.80
C GLY A 96 -5.81 -6.78 5.55
N LEU A 97 -6.36 -7.98 5.37
CA LEU A 97 -6.29 -8.72 4.12
C LEU A 97 -7.22 -8.09 3.07
N PRO A 98 -6.81 -8.07 1.79
CA PRO A 98 -7.73 -7.77 0.69
C PRO A 98 -8.78 -8.88 0.52
N PRO A 99 -9.80 -8.73 -0.34
CA PRO A 99 -10.66 -9.83 -0.78
C PRO A 99 -9.84 -10.88 -1.55
N ILE A 100 -9.23 -11.82 -0.82
CA ILE A 100 -8.27 -12.79 -1.35
C ILE A 100 -8.87 -13.58 -2.51
N GLY A 101 -10.13 -14.01 -2.40
CA GLY A 101 -10.81 -14.77 -3.44
C GLY A 101 -11.06 -13.98 -4.73
N CYS A 102 -10.97 -12.65 -4.69
CA CYS A 102 -11.06 -11.79 -5.85
C CYS A 102 -9.70 -11.42 -6.44
N LEU A 103 -8.58 -11.90 -5.88
CA LEU A 103 -7.28 -11.70 -6.49
C LEU A 103 -7.19 -12.52 -7.78
N LEU A 104 -6.57 -11.93 -8.80
CA LEU A 104 -6.52 -12.52 -10.14
C LEU A 104 -5.87 -13.92 -10.16
N ILE A 105 -4.86 -14.14 -9.30
CA ILE A 105 -4.24 -15.44 -9.08
C ILE A 105 -5.22 -16.50 -8.58
N GLN A 106 -6.13 -16.13 -7.67
CA GLN A 106 -7.12 -17.05 -7.09
C GLN A 106 -8.25 -17.34 -8.07
N MET A 107 -8.76 -16.32 -8.74
CA MET A 107 -9.81 -16.47 -9.76
C MET A 107 -9.33 -17.33 -10.93
N THR A 108 -8.06 -17.25 -11.30
CA THR A 108 -7.50 -18.02 -12.43
C THR A 108 -7.15 -19.45 -12.08
N ALA A 109 -6.89 -19.75 -10.79
CA ALA A 109 -6.63 -21.11 -10.32
C ALA A 109 -7.82 -22.07 -10.51
N LYS A 110 -9.02 -21.54 -10.82
CA LYS A 110 -10.19 -22.35 -11.20
C LYS A 110 -10.21 -22.74 -12.68
N PHE A 111 -9.24 -22.30 -13.49
CA PHE A 111 -9.14 -22.57 -14.93
C PHE A 111 -10.38 -22.14 -15.75
N GLU A 112 -11.14 -21.18 -15.21
CA GLU A 112 -12.28 -20.57 -15.91
C GLU A 112 -11.81 -19.56 -16.96
N ILE A 113 -12.57 -19.46 -18.05
CA ILE A 113 -12.35 -18.41 -19.05
C ILE A 113 -12.53 -17.02 -18.41
N PRO A 114 -11.79 -15.98 -18.86
CA PRO A 114 -11.74 -14.69 -18.15
C PRO A 114 -13.09 -14.03 -17.91
N THR A 115 -14.03 -14.16 -18.85
CA THR A 115 -15.39 -13.62 -18.74
C THR A 115 -16.18 -14.27 -17.59
N ASN A 116 -15.93 -15.56 -17.32
CA ASN A 116 -16.61 -16.35 -16.29
C ASN A 116 -15.93 -16.31 -14.93
N ARG A 117 -14.73 -15.73 -14.82
CA ARG A 117 -14.05 -15.56 -13.54
C ARG A 117 -14.94 -14.83 -12.55
N LYS A 118 -15.00 -15.39 -11.33
CA LYS A 118 -15.76 -14.89 -10.18
C LYS A 118 -14.89 -15.00 -8.95
N CYS A 119 -15.15 -14.14 -7.98
CA CYS A 119 -14.50 -14.23 -6.68
C CYS A 119 -14.80 -15.56 -5.99
N LEU A 120 -13.81 -16.08 -5.28
CA LEU A 120 -13.95 -17.26 -4.43
C LEU A 120 -14.48 -16.83 -3.06
N GLU A 121 -15.78 -17.02 -2.84
CA GLU A 121 -16.48 -16.50 -1.66
C GLU A 121 -16.01 -17.16 -0.35
N ASP A 122 -15.57 -18.41 -0.39
CA ASP A 122 -14.94 -19.10 0.73
C ASP A 122 -13.67 -18.37 1.20
N GLN A 123 -12.77 -18.04 0.26
CA GLN A 123 -11.54 -17.30 0.56
C GLN A 123 -11.82 -15.86 1.01
N ASN A 124 -12.84 -15.22 0.44
CA ASN A 124 -13.27 -13.88 0.85
C ASN A 124 -13.86 -13.88 2.27
N SER A 125 -14.62 -14.92 2.62
CA SER A 125 -15.17 -15.12 3.97
C SER A 125 -14.06 -15.35 5.00
N ASP A 126 -13.03 -16.12 4.66
CA ASP A 126 -11.86 -16.34 5.51
C ASP A 126 -11.09 -15.03 5.72
N ALA A 127 -10.85 -14.27 4.65
CA ALA A 127 -10.21 -12.95 4.74
C ALA A 127 -11.00 -11.97 5.62
N GLY A 128 -12.33 -11.93 5.45
CA GLY A 128 -13.20 -11.11 6.29
C GLY A 128 -13.20 -11.53 7.77
N SER A 129 -13.16 -12.84 8.03
CA SER A 129 -13.08 -13.39 9.39
C SER A 129 -11.75 -13.09 10.05
N TYR A 130 -10.64 -13.21 9.32
CA TYR A 130 -9.32 -12.78 9.77
C TYR A 130 -9.30 -11.28 10.10
N ASN A 131 -9.82 -10.43 9.21
CA ASN A 131 -9.85 -8.98 9.41
C ASN A 131 -10.63 -8.57 10.67
N LYS A 132 -11.80 -9.20 10.90
CA LYS A 132 -12.59 -8.99 12.12
C LYS A 132 -11.82 -9.38 13.39
N LYS A 133 -11.09 -10.50 13.37
CA LYS A 133 -10.26 -10.94 14.50
C LYS A 133 -9.06 -10.01 14.71
N LEU A 134 -8.39 -9.61 13.63
CA LEU A 134 -7.25 -8.69 13.67
C LEU A 134 -7.65 -7.34 14.28
N ALA A 135 -8.76 -6.74 13.82
CA ALA A 135 -9.24 -5.47 14.35
C ALA A 135 -9.55 -5.53 15.85
N LYS A 136 -10.07 -6.67 16.34
CA LYS A 136 -10.32 -6.91 17.78
C LYS A 136 -9.05 -7.14 18.59
N LEU A 137 -8.02 -7.75 17.99
CA LEU A 137 -6.76 -8.08 18.65
C LEU A 137 -5.83 -6.86 18.79
N LEU A 138 -5.94 -5.87 17.91
CA LEU A 138 -5.05 -4.71 17.89
C LEU A 138 -5.08 -3.89 19.19
N PRO A 139 -6.23 -3.60 19.83
CA PRO A 139 -6.26 -2.98 21.15
C PRO A 139 -5.48 -3.77 22.22
N GLU A 140 -5.69 -5.08 22.31
CA GLU A 140 -4.96 -5.95 23.26
C GLU A 140 -3.46 -5.96 22.97
N LEU A 141 -3.08 -5.90 21.70
CA LEU A 141 -1.68 -5.83 21.30
C LEU A 141 -1.04 -4.49 21.66
N GLN A 142 -1.78 -3.39 21.50
CA GLN A 142 -1.32 -2.05 21.84
C GLN A 142 -1.03 -1.94 23.34
N GLU A 143 -1.84 -2.54 24.22
CA GLU A 143 -1.57 -2.62 25.67
C GLU A 143 -0.26 -3.33 25.99
N LYS A 144 0.09 -4.36 25.20
CA LYS A 144 1.33 -5.14 25.36
C LYS A 144 2.57 -4.46 24.79
N ILE A 145 2.41 -3.30 24.14
CA ILE A 145 3.49 -2.51 23.55
C ILE A 145 3.37 -1.07 24.09
N PRO A 146 3.92 -0.79 25.29
CA PRO A 146 3.76 0.50 25.95
C PRO A 146 4.20 1.68 25.09
N GLY A 147 3.39 2.74 25.10
CA GLY A 147 3.63 3.96 24.31
C GLY A 147 3.44 3.77 22.80
N SER A 148 2.84 2.66 22.36
CA SER A 148 2.52 2.45 20.95
C SER A 148 1.12 2.95 20.58
N LYS A 149 0.98 3.32 19.31
CA LYS A 149 -0.27 3.59 18.62
C LYS A 149 -0.36 2.64 17.43
N LEU A 150 -1.33 1.74 17.47
CA LEU A 150 -1.67 0.82 16.39
C LEU A 150 -2.93 1.32 15.70
N VAL A 151 -2.87 1.52 14.39
CA VAL A 151 -4.02 1.92 13.57
C VAL A 151 -4.34 0.78 12.62
N TYR A 152 -5.55 0.22 12.74
CA TYR A 152 -6.09 -0.69 11.73
C TYR A 152 -6.48 0.09 10.48
N ALA A 153 -6.00 -0.34 9.31
CA ALA A 153 -6.46 0.18 8.04
C ALA A 153 -7.04 -0.95 7.19
N ASP A 154 -8.31 -0.78 6.81
CA ASP A 154 -9.00 -1.73 5.96
C ASP A 154 -8.64 -1.49 4.49
N ILE A 155 -8.15 -2.54 3.84
CA ILE A 155 -7.92 -2.58 2.39
C ILE A 155 -8.85 -3.57 1.69
N TYR A 156 -9.70 -4.27 2.44
CA TYR A 156 -10.67 -5.21 1.90
C TYR A 156 -11.75 -4.45 1.13
N GLN A 157 -12.49 -3.57 1.81
CA GLN A 157 -13.64 -2.89 1.21
C GLN A 157 -13.24 -2.02 0.02
N PRO A 158 -12.20 -1.18 0.09
CA PRO A 158 -11.81 -0.36 -1.06
C PRO A 158 -11.44 -1.19 -2.29
N LEU A 159 -10.72 -2.32 -2.11
CA LEU A 159 -10.37 -3.18 -3.23
C LEU A 159 -11.57 -3.96 -3.76
N TYR A 160 -12.46 -4.42 -2.89
CA TYR A 160 -13.70 -5.09 -3.27
C TYR A 160 -14.63 -4.16 -4.06
N ASP A 161 -14.72 -2.88 -3.67
CA ASP A 161 -15.48 -1.87 -4.40
C ASP A 161 -14.87 -1.57 -5.77
N MET A 162 -13.53 -1.48 -5.87
CA MET A 162 -12.85 -1.33 -7.16
C MET A 162 -13.13 -2.51 -8.11
N ILE A 163 -13.31 -3.73 -7.59
CA ILE A 163 -13.62 -4.92 -8.38
C ILE A 163 -15.07 -4.91 -8.87
N ASN A 164 -16.02 -4.57 -8.00
CA ASN A 164 -17.46 -4.65 -8.29
C ASN A 164 -18.03 -3.39 -8.95
N TYR A 165 -17.43 -2.23 -8.70
CA TYR A 165 -17.83 -0.93 -9.23
C TYR A 165 -16.66 -0.21 -9.93
N PRO A 166 -15.96 -0.86 -10.87
CA PRO A 166 -14.69 -0.36 -11.43
C PRO A 166 -14.82 1.01 -12.10
N GLN A 167 -15.98 1.30 -12.68
CA GLN A 167 -16.25 2.57 -13.38
C GLN A 167 -16.18 3.79 -12.44
N HIS A 168 -16.49 3.63 -11.15
CA HIS A 168 -16.36 4.73 -10.17
C HIS A 168 -14.91 5.15 -9.95
N TYR A 169 -13.96 4.26 -10.25
CA TYR A 169 -12.54 4.46 -10.03
C TYR A 169 -11.75 4.65 -11.34
N GLY A 170 -12.46 4.62 -12.49
CA GLY A 170 -11.87 4.78 -13.82
C GLY A 170 -11.37 3.49 -14.47
N PHE A 171 -11.62 2.33 -13.86
CA PHE A 171 -11.23 1.02 -14.41
C PHE A 171 -12.31 0.47 -15.35
N ALA A 172 -11.86 -0.23 -16.39
CA ALA A 172 -12.71 -0.93 -17.35
C ALA A 172 -12.56 -2.47 -17.28
N GLU A 173 -11.43 -2.98 -16.79
CA GLU A 173 -11.13 -4.41 -16.72
C GLU A 173 -10.65 -4.81 -15.31
N THR A 174 -11.29 -5.83 -14.74
CA THR A 174 -11.01 -6.36 -13.38
C THR A 174 -10.79 -7.87 -13.35
N LYS A 175 -10.99 -8.57 -14.47
CA LYS A 175 -10.90 -10.03 -14.58
C LYS A 175 -9.71 -10.50 -15.40
N ARG A 176 -8.96 -9.56 -15.99
CA ARG A 176 -7.70 -9.80 -16.72
C ARG A 176 -6.63 -8.85 -16.21
N ASP A 177 -5.38 -9.26 -16.36
CA ASP A 177 -4.23 -8.42 -16.16
C ASP A 177 -3.89 -7.61 -17.41
N CYS A 178 -3.11 -6.54 -17.26
CA CYS A 178 -2.59 -5.78 -18.38
C CYS A 178 -1.37 -6.46 -19.02
N CYS A 179 -0.47 -7.02 -18.21
CA CYS A 179 0.77 -7.68 -18.64
C CYS A 179 0.60 -9.20 -18.66
N GLY A 180 -0.07 -9.69 -19.70
CA GLY A 180 -0.37 -11.10 -19.82
C GLY A 180 -1.23 -11.40 -21.04
N THR A 181 -1.48 -12.69 -21.24
CA THR A 181 -2.47 -13.15 -22.23
C THR A 181 -3.90 -12.99 -21.69
N GLY A 182 -4.06 -12.70 -20.40
CA GLY A 182 -5.32 -12.68 -19.68
C GLY A 182 -5.95 -14.06 -19.46
N LEU A 183 -5.34 -15.16 -19.93
CA LEU A 183 -5.92 -16.51 -19.89
C LEU A 183 -5.39 -17.39 -18.74
N GLN A 184 -4.12 -17.24 -18.36
CA GLN A 184 -3.50 -18.07 -17.32
C GLN A 184 -2.49 -17.25 -16.50
N GLU A 185 -2.88 -16.96 -15.27
CA GLU A 185 -2.11 -16.14 -14.32
C GLU A 185 -1.14 -17.01 -13.55
N ALA A 186 -0.08 -17.46 -14.23
CA ALA A 186 1.12 -17.91 -13.55
C ALA A 186 2.07 -16.71 -13.54
N SER A 187 2.03 -15.94 -12.43
CA SER A 187 2.70 -14.67 -12.14
C SER A 187 4.25 -14.66 -12.24
N PHE A 188 4.84 -15.52 -13.07
CA PHE A 188 6.27 -15.60 -13.37
C PHE A 188 6.64 -15.11 -14.78
N LEU A 189 5.66 -14.77 -15.62
CA LEU A 189 5.90 -14.65 -17.06
C LEU A 189 5.91 -13.23 -17.64
N CYS A 190 5.52 -12.18 -16.91
CA CYS A 190 5.57 -10.83 -17.47
C CYS A 190 7.04 -10.42 -17.74
N ASN A 191 7.39 -10.36 -19.03
CA ASN A 191 8.73 -10.15 -19.58
C ASN A 191 8.60 -9.39 -20.92
N PRO A 192 9.70 -8.96 -21.59
CA PRO A 192 9.62 -8.14 -22.80
C PRO A 192 8.86 -8.77 -23.97
N LEU A 193 8.67 -10.09 -23.98
CA LEU A 193 7.92 -10.83 -25.00
C LEU A 193 6.44 -11.00 -24.63
N THR A 194 6.03 -10.59 -23.44
CA THR A 194 4.64 -10.70 -22.97
C THR A 194 3.81 -9.58 -23.57
N PRO A 195 2.63 -9.88 -24.13
CA PRO A 195 1.71 -8.84 -24.58
C PRO A 195 1.32 -7.93 -23.41
N ILE A 196 1.27 -6.63 -23.68
CA ILE A 196 0.83 -5.61 -22.72
C ILE A 196 -0.42 -4.95 -23.30
N CYS A 197 -1.38 -4.63 -22.43
CA CYS A 197 -2.55 -3.88 -22.81
C CYS A 197 -2.20 -2.46 -23.30
N ARG A 198 -3.07 -1.85 -24.10
CA ARG A 198 -2.81 -0.49 -24.67
C ARG A 198 -2.85 0.63 -23.64
N ASP A 199 -3.70 0.48 -22.62
CA ASP A 199 -3.91 1.49 -21.58
C ASP A 199 -3.96 0.81 -20.20
N PRO A 200 -2.82 0.75 -19.49
CA PRO A 200 -2.72 0.16 -18.15
C PRO A 200 -3.63 0.82 -17.12
N SER A 201 -3.97 2.11 -17.31
CA SER A 201 -4.82 2.85 -16.36
C SER A 201 -6.26 2.31 -16.32
N LYS A 202 -6.69 1.57 -17.34
CA LYS A 202 -8.01 0.94 -17.43
C LYS A 202 -8.08 -0.44 -16.78
N PHE A 203 -6.95 -1.01 -16.38
CA PHE A 203 -6.88 -2.34 -15.78
C PHE A 203 -6.65 -2.20 -14.27
N LEU A 204 -7.47 -2.90 -13.48
CA LEU A 204 -7.29 -2.93 -12.03
C LEU A 204 -6.01 -3.69 -11.64
N PHE A 205 -5.59 -4.64 -12.48
CA PHE A 205 -4.47 -5.54 -12.24
C PHE A 205 -3.39 -5.35 -13.31
N TRP A 206 -2.14 -5.15 -12.90
CA TRP A 206 -1.01 -5.06 -13.84
C TRP A 206 -0.57 -6.44 -14.31
N ASN A 207 -0.43 -7.37 -13.37
CA ASN A 207 -0.25 -8.81 -13.57
C ASN A 207 -1.21 -9.48 -12.57
N SER A 208 -0.81 -10.55 -11.87
CA SER A 208 -1.61 -11.10 -10.77
C SER A 208 -1.74 -10.20 -9.51
N ILE A 209 -1.13 -9.01 -9.48
CA ILE A 209 -1.26 -8.00 -8.41
C ILE A 209 -1.88 -6.68 -8.91
N PRO A 210 -2.50 -5.87 -8.00
CA PRO A 210 -3.09 -4.59 -8.38
C PRO A 210 -2.11 -3.65 -9.10
N ALA A 211 -2.63 -2.87 -10.05
CA ALA A 211 -1.87 -1.86 -10.78
C ALA A 211 -1.56 -0.64 -9.87
N GLN A 212 -0.57 0.17 -10.26
CA GLN A 212 -0.21 1.39 -9.52
C GLN A 212 -1.42 2.30 -9.23
N GLN A 213 -2.34 2.45 -10.19
CA GLN A 213 -3.54 3.27 -10.01
C GLN A 213 -4.41 2.78 -8.85
N ALA A 214 -4.56 1.46 -8.69
CA ALA A 214 -5.28 0.88 -7.56
C ALA A 214 -4.55 1.17 -6.24
N TYR A 215 -3.21 1.11 -6.24
CA TYR A 215 -2.40 1.44 -5.06
C TYR A 215 -2.48 2.91 -4.65
N ILE A 216 -2.65 3.84 -5.59
CA ILE A 216 -2.90 5.25 -5.28
C ILE A 216 -4.21 5.40 -4.49
N TYR A 217 -5.28 4.76 -4.96
CA TYR A 217 -6.57 4.79 -4.25
C TYR A 217 -6.47 4.17 -2.85
N LEU A 218 -5.85 2.99 -2.72
CA LEU A 218 -5.64 2.34 -1.43
C LEU A 218 -4.79 3.19 -0.48
N ALA A 219 -3.72 3.82 -0.98
CA ALA A 219 -2.88 4.70 -0.18
C ALA A 219 -3.66 5.90 0.35
N ASN A 220 -4.49 6.53 -0.48
CA ASN A 220 -5.34 7.65 -0.05
C ASN A 220 -6.32 7.23 1.05
N CYS A 221 -7.00 6.08 0.91
CA CYS A 221 -7.88 5.56 1.96
C CYS A 221 -7.13 5.33 3.29
N ILE A 222 -5.91 4.82 3.23
CA ILE A 222 -5.08 4.60 4.43
C ILE A 222 -4.66 5.93 5.04
N ILE A 223 -4.26 6.92 4.21
CA ILE A 223 -3.88 8.26 4.67
C ILE A 223 -5.02 8.92 5.43
N ASP A 224 -6.24 8.91 4.87
CA ASP A 224 -7.42 9.48 5.51
C ASP A 224 -7.72 8.82 6.86
N LYS A 225 -7.53 7.50 6.92
CA LYS A 225 -7.69 6.73 8.17
C LYS A 225 -6.65 7.12 9.21
N VAL A 226 -5.39 7.31 8.80
CA VAL A 226 -4.30 7.74 9.68
C VAL A 226 -4.57 9.13 10.24
N TYR A 227 -4.98 10.08 9.41
CA TYR A 227 -5.33 11.43 9.85
C TYR A 227 -6.45 11.45 10.88
N SER A 228 -7.49 10.64 10.67
CA SER A 228 -8.65 10.60 11.57
C SER A 228 -8.33 9.96 12.94
N ASN A 229 -7.17 9.31 13.08
CA ASN A 229 -6.80 8.55 14.27
C ASN A 229 -5.48 8.98 14.93
N MET A 230 -4.82 10.00 14.37
CA MET A 230 -3.65 10.69 14.94
C MET A 230 -4.07 11.89 15.79
#